data_AF-A0A968FYH5-F1
#
_entry.id   AF-A0A968FYH5-F1
#
_cell.length_a   1.000
_cell.length_b   1.000
_cell.length_c   1.000
_cell.angle_alpha   90.00
_cell.angle_beta   90.00
_cell.angle_gamma   90.00
#
_symmetry.space_group_name_H-M   'P 1'
#
loop_
_entity.id
_entity.type
_entity.pdbx_description
1 polymer ?
#
loop_
_entity_poly.entity_id
_entity_poly.type
_entity_poly.pdbx_seq_one_letter_code
_entity_poly.pdbx_strand_id
1 'polypeptide(L)'
;PATIFNGMVNPVIPYAIKGTIWYQGEANSGYNPHRYGRNFRAMISSWRRHWGQGDFPFYFAQLANYGSPKASSEGWPTVCDQQRRTLGLKNTGMAVLYDIGESRDVHPHNKMDVGRRLALWALKHDYPSAERRGGGKAASIVCSGPLYRSHSITDGKVVVLFDHAGSGLMTGEKPVMDAARETGEPLRFFEICGADRQWKQAQAEITGKDTVTVTHPEVPEPVSVRYGWSKNPEGANLYNKEGLPASIFTTESEVPAAGTPQVVNANMKVPAMMENPPKTWLTYHLAHPGPDRAWPGDPNPAFFWKGRYHLHYIYRDPTGFVFAHVSSDDMVHWKWHPTVLGPTTMGHGMFSGTGFFTKDGRPAMVYHGQRSNRNWIAY
;
A
#
# COMPACT_ATOMS: atom_id res chain seq x y z
N PRO A 1 -8.98 6.77 -3.59
CA PRO A 1 -8.14 7.78 -4.28
C PRO A 1 -8.91 8.93 -4.95
N ALA A 2 -10.10 8.69 -5.51
CA ALA A 2 -10.84 9.70 -6.27
C ALA A 2 -11.14 10.99 -5.47
N THR A 3 -11.66 10.87 -4.24
CA THR A 3 -12.05 12.03 -3.42
C THR A 3 -10.86 12.93 -3.06
N ILE A 4 -9.78 12.36 -2.52
CA ILE A 4 -8.58 13.14 -2.13
C ILE A 4 -7.87 13.72 -3.36
N PHE A 5 -7.80 12.97 -4.46
CA PHE A 5 -7.23 13.50 -5.70
C PHE A 5 -8.02 14.71 -6.19
N ASN A 6 -9.34 14.61 -6.32
CA ASN A 6 -10.18 15.71 -6.81
C ASN A 6 -10.21 16.91 -5.85
N GLY A 7 -10.19 16.67 -4.54
CA GLY A 7 -10.29 17.73 -3.53
C GLY A 7 -8.96 18.43 -3.22
N MET A 8 -7.82 17.74 -3.34
CA MET A 8 -6.53 18.28 -2.89
C MET A 8 -5.50 18.42 -4.01
N VAL A 9 -5.49 17.50 -4.97
CA VAL A 9 -4.44 17.41 -6.00
C VAL A 9 -4.88 18.12 -7.28
N ASN A 10 -6.08 17.82 -7.76
CA ASN A 10 -6.62 18.41 -8.99
C ASN A 10 -6.71 19.94 -8.97
N PRO A 11 -7.08 20.62 -7.85
CA PRO A 11 -7.17 22.08 -7.84
C PRO A 11 -5.83 22.81 -7.99
N VAL A 12 -4.71 22.14 -7.73
CA VAL A 12 -3.36 22.72 -7.91
C VAL A 12 -2.76 22.40 -9.28
N ILE A 13 -3.48 21.66 -10.14
CA ILE A 13 -3.10 21.45 -11.53
C ILE A 13 -3.64 22.64 -12.34
N PRO A 14 -2.81 23.35 -13.15
CA PRO A 14 -1.49 22.96 -13.63
C PRO A 14 -0.32 23.78 -13.05
N TYR A 15 -0.34 24.20 -11.78
CA TYR A 15 0.81 24.91 -11.21
C TYR A 15 2.10 24.09 -11.41
N ALA A 16 3.21 24.79 -11.67
CA ALA A 16 4.51 24.17 -11.90
C ALA A 16 4.87 23.25 -10.72
N ILE A 17 5.31 22.03 -11.03
CA ILE A 17 5.67 21.02 -10.03
C ILE A 17 7.13 20.64 -10.19
N LYS A 18 7.88 20.70 -9.08
CA LYS A 18 9.28 20.25 -9.06
C LYS A 18 9.41 18.77 -8.69
N GLY A 19 8.45 18.23 -7.94
CA GLY A 19 8.41 16.82 -7.55
C GLY A 19 7.34 16.54 -6.51
N THR A 20 7.27 15.31 -6.04
CA THR A 20 6.32 14.87 -5.00
C THR A 20 7.06 14.14 -3.88
N ILE A 21 6.62 14.36 -2.65
CA ILE A 21 6.92 13.50 -1.50
C ILE A 21 5.64 12.76 -1.12
N TRP A 22 5.72 11.43 -1.01
CA TRP A 22 4.58 10.57 -0.68
C TRP A 22 4.91 9.63 0.47
N TYR A 23 4.11 9.67 1.53
CA TYR A 23 4.22 8.73 2.64
C TYR A 23 2.83 8.16 2.94
N GLN A 24 2.59 6.94 2.45
CA GLN A 24 1.38 6.17 2.71
C GLN A 24 1.65 4.68 2.44
N GLY A 25 0.90 3.81 3.09
CA GLY A 25 0.81 2.38 2.77
C GLY A 25 0.26 1.52 3.92
N GLU A 26 0.18 2.09 5.12
CA GLU A 26 -0.21 1.45 6.38
C GLU A 26 -1.61 0.82 6.27
N ALA A 27 -2.60 1.54 5.75
CA ALA A 27 -3.93 0.97 5.54
C ALA A 27 -3.89 -0.18 4.52
N ASN A 28 -3.07 -0.08 3.47
CA ASN A 28 -2.97 -1.12 2.46
C ASN A 28 -2.34 -2.41 2.96
N SER A 29 -1.58 -2.38 4.07
CA SER A 29 -1.07 -3.60 4.68
C SER A 29 -2.21 -4.49 5.19
N GLY A 30 -3.33 -3.90 5.62
CA GLY A 30 -4.55 -4.63 5.96
C GLY A 30 -5.52 -4.79 4.78
N TYR A 31 -5.44 -3.90 3.80
CA TYR A 31 -6.37 -3.85 2.66
C TYR A 31 -5.64 -3.93 1.32
N ASN A 32 -5.57 -5.15 0.78
CA ASN A 32 -5.07 -5.48 -0.55
C ASN A 32 -3.57 -5.20 -0.78
N PRO A 33 -2.67 -5.72 0.08
CA PRO A 33 -1.24 -5.43 0.03
C PRO A 33 -0.59 -5.86 -1.30
N HIS A 34 -1.01 -6.99 -1.88
CA HIS A 34 -0.48 -7.53 -3.13
C HIS A 34 -0.72 -6.63 -4.34
N ARG A 35 -1.71 -5.73 -4.29
CA ARG A 35 -2.00 -4.77 -5.38
C ARG A 35 -1.38 -3.39 -5.17
N TYR A 36 -0.71 -3.14 -4.04
CA TYR A 36 -0.18 -1.83 -3.68
C TYR A 36 0.71 -1.26 -4.79
N GLY A 37 1.74 -1.99 -5.22
CA GLY A 37 2.70 -1.49 -6.21
C GLY A 37 2.07 -1.22 -7.58
N ARG A 38 1.10 -2.03 -8.01
CA ARG A 38 0.33 -1.77 -9.24
C ARG A 38 -0.44 -0.46 -9.14
N ASN A 39 -1.17 -0.26 -8.04
CA ASN A 39 -1.97 0.94 -7.82
C ASN A 39 -1.09 2.18 -7.66
N PHE A 40 0.03 2.06 -6.94
CA PHE A 40 0.94 3.16 -6.68
C PHE A 40 1.65 3.61 -7.97
N ARG A 41 2.14 2.67 -8.79
CA ARG A 41 2.69 2.99 -10.12
C ARG A 41 1.66 3.65 -11.05
N ALA A 42 0.41 3.19 -11.00
CA ALA A 42 -0.68 3.81 -11.75
C ALA A 42 -0.97 5.23 -11.28
N MET A 43 -0.94 5.49 -9.96
CA MET A 43 -1.11 6.83 -9.40
C MET A 43 0.00 7.78 -9.85
N ILE A 44 1.27 7.40 -9.72
CA ILE A 44 2.42 8.19 -10.16
C ILE A 44 2.30 8.54 -11.65
N SER A 45 2.04 7.52 -12.49
CA SER A 45 1.89 7.70 -13.92
C SER A 45 0.68 8.59 -14.27
N SER A 46 -0.40 8.49 -13.50
CA SER A 46 -1.59 9.33 -13.67
C SER A 46 -1.27 10.79 -13.37
N TRP A 47 -0.59 11.09 -12.26
CA TRP A 47 -0.24 12.46 -11.90
C TRP A 47 0.70 13.08 -12.93
N ARG A 48 1.73 12.35 -13.38
CA ARG A 48 2.61 12.79 -14.47
C ARG A 48 1.85 13.16 -15.74
N ARG A 49 0.85 12.36 -16.12
CA ARG A 49 -0.03 12.67 -17.26
C ARG A 49 -0.90 13.91 -17.04
N HIS A 50 -1.50 14.08 -15.86
CA HIS A 50 -2.36 15.23 -15.58
C HIS A 50 -1.56 16.55 -15.57
N TRP A 51 -0.33 16.54 -15.06
CA TRP A 51 0.53 17.73 -15.09
C TRP A 51 1.13 18.01 -16.46
N GLY A 52 1.34 16.99 -17.30
CA GLY A 52 1.95 17.16 -18.62
C GLY A 52 3.42 17.62 -18.59
N GLN A 53 4.11 17.53 -17.44
CA GLN A 53 5.50 18.00 -17.24
C GLN A 53 6.52 16.85 -17.22
N GLY A 54 6.27 15.80 -18.01
CA GLY A 54 7.15 14.64 -18.12
C GLY A 54 7.24 13.81 -16.84
N ASP A 55 8.36 13.10 -16.67
CA ASP A 55 8.62 12.24 -15.52
C ASP A 55 9.16 13.02 -14.32
N PHE A 56 8.40 13.97 -13.78
CA PHE A 56 8.87 14.73 -12.62
C PHE A 56 9.21 13.81 -11.42
N PRO A 57 10.18 14.20 -10.56
CA PRO A 57 10.62 13.43 -9.41
C PRO A 57 9.50 12.99 -8.48
N PHE A 58 9.48 11.72 -8.11
CA PHE A 58 8.50 11.16 -7.17
C PHE A 58 9.22 10.37 -6.07
N TYR A 59 9.34 10.97 -4.90
CA TYR A 59 10.03 10.39 -3.75
C TYR A 59 9.05 9.93 -2.69
N PHE A 60 9.31 8.76 -2.11
CA PHE A 60 8.37 8.17 -1.16
C PHE A 60 9.05 7.45 -0.01
N ALA A 61 8.31 7.27 1.07
CA ALA A 61 8.76 6.54 2.25
C ALA A 61 8.29 5.08 2.19
N GLN A 62 9.22 4.14 2.33
CA GLN A 62 8.89 2.78 2.77
C GLN A 62 8.48 2.84 4.23
N LEU A 63 7.46 2.07 4.62
CA LEU A 63 6.85 2.18 5.93
C LEU A 63 7.86 1.99 7.07
N ALA A 64 7.68 2.77 8.14
CA ALA A 64 8.36 2.52 9.41
C ALA A 64 7.91 1.18 10.02
N ASN A 65 8.61 0.70 11.04
CA ASN A 65 8.20 -0.47 11.78
C ASN A 65 7.00 -0.17 12.67
N TYR A 66 6.10 -1.14 12.82
CA TYR A 66 4.93 -1.00 13.69
C TYR A 66 4.44 -2.36 14.19
N GLY A 67 3.95 -2.44 15.41
CA GLY A 67 3.36 -3.64 15.99
C GLY A 67 4.38 -4.69 16.46
N SER A 68 3.89 -5.93 16.60
CA SER A 68 4.71 -7.04 17.08
C SER A 68 5.66 -7.56 15.99
N PRO A 69 6.88 -7.99 16.35
CA PRO A 69 7.79 -8.67 15.43
C PRO A 69 7.26 -10.04 14.97
N LYS A 70 6.24 -10.61 15.65
CA LYS A 70 5.69 -11.94 15.34
C LYS A 70 4.81 -11.93 14.07
N ALA A 71 4.92 -13.02 13.31
CA ALA A 71 4.50 -13.24 11.92
C ALA A 71 2.99 -13.17 11.58
N SER A 72 2.14 -12.51 12.36
CA SER A 72 0.69 -12.60 12.11
C SER A 72 0.18 -11.79 10.91
N SER A 73 1.03 -11.03 10.19
CA SER A 73 0.62 -10.31 8.98
C SER A 73 1.73 -10.17 7.94
N GLU A 74 1.60 -10.92 6.85
CA GLU A 74 2.41 -10.78 5.63
C GLU A 74 2.18 -9.44 4.90
N GLY A 75 1.11 -8.72 5.24
CA GLY A 75 0.66 -7.56 4.48
C GLY A 75 1.59 -6.35 4.56
N TRP A 76 2.19 -6.09 5.73
CA TRP A 76 3.11 -4.97 5.92
C TRP A 76 4.43 -5.14 5.14
N PRO A 77 5.19 -6.23 5.32
CA PRO A 77 6.38 -6.45 4.51
C PRO A 77 6.06 -6.57 3.02
N THR A 78 4.88 -7.09 2.64
CA THR A 78 4.41 -7.07 1.25
C THR A 78 4.26 -5.64 0.71
N VAL A 79 3.63 -4.72 1.45
CA VAL A 79 3.53 -3.31 1.03
C VAL A 79 4.92 -2.68 0.92
N CYS A 80 5.82 -2.93 1.88
CA CYS A 80 7.19 -2.41 1.84
C CYS A 80 7.96 -2.89 0.61
N ASP A 81 7.89 -4.18 0.27
CA ASP A 81 8.52 -4.70 -0.95
C ASP A 81 7.84 -4.16 -2.22
N GLN A 82 6.53 -3.94 -2.21
CA GLN A 82 5.83 -3.29 -3.33
C GLN A 82 6.21 -1.80 -3.50
N GLN A 83 6.49 -1.08 -2.41
CA GLN A 83 7.08 0.26 -2.44
C GLN A 83 8.47 0.20 -3.07
N ARG A 84 9.33 -0.74 -2.64
CA ARG A 84 10.67 -0.96 -3.25
C ARG A 84 10.58 -1.21 -4.75
N ARG A 85 9.71 -2.12 -5.19
CA ARG A 85 9.52 -2.43 -6.63
C ARG A 85 9.00 -1.24 -7.44
N THR A 86 8.38 -0.25 -6.79
CA THR A 86 7.94 0.98 -7.47
C THR A 86 9.10 1.85 -7.94
N LEU A 87 10.32 1.63 -7.40
CA LEU A 87 11.56 2.25 -7.90
C LEU A 87 11.89 1.88 -9.36
N GLY A 88 11.22 0.89 -9.95
CA GLY A 88 11.32 0.60 -11.38
C GLY A 88 10.76 1.71 -12.30
N LEU A 89 10.04 2.70 -11.76
CA LEU A 89 9.64 3.89 -12.51
C LEU A 89 10.77 4.93 -12.56
N LYS A 90 10.91 5.63 -13.70
CA LYS A 90 11.88 6.72 -13.87
C LYS A 90 11.70 7.82 -12.81
N ASN A 91 12.80 8.45 -12.42
CA ASN A 91 12.83 9.60 -11.50
C ASN A 91 12.05 9.33 -10.21
N THR A 92 12.27 8.15 -9.62
CA THR A 92 11.72 7.78 -8.33
C THR A 92 12.83 7.51 -7.32
N GLY A 93 12.49 7.59 -6.05
CA GLY A 93 13.43 7.44 -4.93
C GLY A 93 12.67 7.07 -3.66
N MET A 94 13.33 6.33 -2.78
CA MET A 94 12.70 5.77 -1.59
C MET A 94 13.55 5.95 -0.34
N ALA A 95 12.92 6.45 0.73
CA ALA A 95 13.48 6.43 2.07
C ALA A 95 13.00 5.18 2.81
N VAL A 96 13.92 4.32 3.25
CA VAL A 96 13.62 3.18 4.14
C VAL A 96 13.50 3.69 5.56
N LEU A 97 12.53 3.24 6.37
CA LEU A 97 12.22 3.85 7.68
C LEU A 97 12.05 2.87 8.85
N TYR A 98 12.18 1.55 8.65
CA TYR A 98 11.86 0.59 9.72
C TYR A 98 12.79 0.67 10.95
N ASP A 99 13.92 1.36 10.83
CA ASP A 99 14.92 1.58 11.89
C ASP A 99 14.66 2.85 12.71
N ILE A 100 13.65 3.65 12.35
CA ILE A 100 13.34 4.94 12.99
C ILE A 100 11.86 5.08 13.40
N GLY A 101 11.11 3.98 13.46
CA GLY A 101 9.74 3.95 14.01
C GLY A 101 9.65 3.19 15.32
N GLU A 102 8.42 3.09 15.82
CA GLU A 102 8.12 2.57 17.14
C GLU A 102 7.14 1.40 17.07
N SER A 103 7.42 0.32 17.79
CA SER A 103 6.55 -0.88 17.77
C SER A 103 5.13 -0.61 18.29
N ARG A 104 4.92 0.43 19.09
CA ARG A 104 3.62 0.77 19.71
C ARG A 104 2.90 1.95 19.09
N ASP A 105 3.54 2.68 18.19
CA ASP A 105 2.95 3.83 17.50
C ASP A 105 3.19 3.69 16.01
N VAL A 106 2.13 3.75 15.22
CA VAL A 106 2.26 3.65 13.75
C VAL A 106 2.86 4.93 13.16
N HIS A 107 2.91 6.02 13.94
CA HIS A 107 3.43 7.31 13.50
C HIS A 107 4.88 7.49 14.01
N PRO A 108 5.90 7.40 13.13
CA PRO A 108 7.29 7.53 13.57
C PRO A 108 7.56 8.91 14.18
N HIS A 109 8.12 8.98 15.39
CA HIS A 109 8.40 10.28 16.01
C HIS A 109 9.60 10.97 15.37
N ASN A 110 10.58 10.21 14.88
CA ASN A 110 11.72 10.74 14.14
C ASN A 110 11.36 11.09 12.68
N LYS A 111 10.52 12.11 12.49
CA LYS A 111 10.17 12.67 11.18
C LYS A 111 11.34 13.41 10.51
N MET A 112 12.33 13.83 11.30
CA MET A 112 13.52 14.52 10.79
C MET A 112 14.33 13.62 9.87
N ASP A 113 14.55 12.37 10.26
CA ASP A 113 15.30 11.42 9.42
C ASP A 113 14.50 10.96 8.20
N VAL A 114 13.16 10.93 8.26
CA VAL A 114 12.30 10.77 7.07
C VAL A 114 12.62 11.86 6.04
N GLY A 115 12.56 13.12 6.48
CA GLY A 115 12.84 14.28 5.63
C GLY A 115 14.27 14.29 5.08
N ARG A 116 15.27 14.01 5.92
CA ARG A 116 16.68 13.92 5.52
C ARG A 116 16.90 12.87 4.44
N ARG A 117 16.37 11.65 4.64
CA ARG A 117 16.54 10.55 3.68
C ARG A 117 15.91 10.86 2.32
N LEU A 118 14.72 11.48 2.30
CA LEU A 118 14.09 11.94 1.06
C LEU A 118 14.87 13.09 0.41
N ALA A 119 15.40 14.02 1.21
CA ALA A 119 16.22 15.12 0.70
C ALA A 119 17.50 14.63 0.03
N LEU A 120 18.10 13.51 0.47
CA LEU A 120 19.29 12.96 -0.19
C LEU A 120 19.01 12.57 -1.66
N TRP A 121 17.83 12.03 -1.97
CA TRP A 121 17.41 11.75 -3.34
C TRP A 121 17.29 13.03 -4.17
N ALA A 122 16.57 14.02 -3.64
CA ALA A 122 16.38 15.31 -4.31
C ALA A 122 17.72 16.03 -4.55
N LEU A 123 18.57 16.11 -3.53
CA LEU A 123 19.87 16.78 -3.64
C LEU A 123 20.78 16.11 -4.68
N LYS A 124 20.75 14.77 -4.75
CA LYS A 124 21.55 14.03 -5.73
C LYS A 124 21.07 14.23 -7.16
N HIS A 125 19.76 14.16 -7.39
CA HIS A 125 19.20 14.05 -8.74
C HIS A 125 18.62 15.35 -9.30
N ASP A 126 18.08 16.21 -8.44
CA ASP A 126 17.27 17.36 -8.88
C ASP A 126 17.89 18.72 -8.59
N TYR A 127 18.87 18.76 -7.67
CA TYR A 127 19.59 19.96 -7.24
C TYR A 127 21.12 19.79 -7.33
N PRO A 128 21.68 19.38 -8.49
CA PRO A 128 23.10 19.06 -8.61
C PRO A 128 24.05 20.24 -8.44
N SER A 129 23.55 21.47 -8.62
CA SER A 129 24.27 22.74 -8.50
C SER A 129 24.18 23.39 -7.12
N ALA A 130 23.42 22.81 -6.18
CA ALA A 130 23.33 23.35 -4.84
C ALA A 130 24.71 23.24 -4.15
N GLU A 131 25.41 24.37 -4.03
CA GLU A 131 26.64 24.45 -3.24
C GLU A 131 26.34 23.96 -1.83
N ARG A 132 26.93 22.83 -1.47
CA ARG A 132 26.83 22.33 -0.12
C ARG A 132 27.70 23.21 0.76
N ARG A 133 27.15 23.65 1.89
CA ARG A 133 27.89 24.33 2.97
C ARG A 133 29.15 23.58 3.47
N GLY A 134 29.37 22.33 3.02
CA GLY A 134 30.55 21.52 3.32
C GLY A 134 31.34 21.03 2.08
N GLY A 135 31.25 21.69 0.92
CA GLY A 135 32.23 21.51 -0.18
C GLY A 135 32.18 20.20 -0.99
N GLY A 136 31.03 19.51 -1.05
CA GLY A 136 30.87 18.25 -1.80
C GLY A 136 30.05 18.36 -3.08
N LYS A 137 30.35 17.54 -4.10
CA LYS A 137 29.56 17.45 -5.35
C LYS A 137 28.28 16.64 -5.12
N ALA A 138 27.15 17.08 -5.67
CA ALA A 138 25.88 16.35 -5.54
C ALA A 138 25.94 14.89 -6.04
N ALA A 139 26.74 14.63 -7.09
CA ALA A 139 26.93 13.28 -7.64
C ALA A 139 27.52 12.27 -6.64
N SER A 140 28.25 12.72 -5.62
CA SER A 140 28.85 11.85 -4.60
C SER A 140 27.90 11.57 -3.41
N ILE A 141 26.66 12.07 -3.45
CA ILE A 141 25.68 11.80 -2.39
C ILE A 141 25.24 10.33 -2.46
N VAL A 142 25.35 9.63 -1.33
CA VAL A 142 24.72 8.32 -1.12
C VAL A 142 23.28 8.59 -0.66
N CYS A 143 22.31 8.28 -1.51
CA CYS A 143 20.91 8.68 -1.32
C CYS A 143 19.99 7.57 -0.78
N SER A 144 20.49 6.34 -0.70
CA SER A 144 19.73 5.20 -0.19
C SER A 144 20.67 4.22 0.49
N GLY A 145 20.10 3.38 1.35
CA GLY A 145 20.75 2.17 1.83
C GLY A 145 20.66 1.04 0.80
N PRO A 146 21.15 -0.16 1.13
CA PRO A 146 21.18 -1.28 0.20
C PRO A 146 19.79 -1.62 -0.37
N LEU A 147 19.71 -1.70 -1.70
CA LEU A 147 18.48 -2.08 -2.41
C LEU A 147 18.74 -3.38 -3.16
N TYR A 148 17.90 -4.39 -2.96
CA TYR A 148 18.01 -5.66 -3.69
C TYR A 148 18.01 -5.41 -5.22
N ARG A 149 19.07 -5.90 -5.87
CA ARG A 149 19.26 -5.83 -7.33
C ARG A 149 18.98 -7.17 -7.99
N SER A 150 19.69 -8.21 -7.55
CA SER A 150 19.64 -9.55 -8.14
C SER A 150 20.14 -10.60 -7.16
N HIS A 151 19.97 -11.88 -7.48
CA HIS A 151 20.60 -12.98 -6.77
C HIS A 151 20.99 -14.10 -7.74
N SER A 152 21.89 -14.97 -7.29
CA SER A 152 22.21 -16.25 -7.92
C SER A 152 22.20 -17.35 -6.88
N ILE A 153 21.80 -18.55 -7.29
CA ILE A 153 21.82 -19.74 -6.45
C ILE A 153 22.95 -20.64 -6.94
N THR A 154 23.87 -21.00 -6.05
CA THR A 154 25.03 -21.83 -6.38
C THR A 154 25.44 -22.63 -5.15
N ASP A 155 25.60 -23.95 -5.30
CA ASP A 155 26.04 -24.88 -4.24
C ASP A 155 25.24 -24.75 -2.93
N GLY A 156 23.91 -24.68 -3.03
CA GLY A 156 23.02 -24.55 -1.88
C GLY A 156 23.08 -23.19 -1.16
N LYS A 157 23.72 -22.18 -1.78
CA LYS A 157 23.83 -20.82 -1.26
C LYS A 157 23.11 -19.84 -2.17
N VAL A 158 22.54 -18.79 -1.58
CA VAL A 158 21.95 -17.68 -2.31
C VAL A 158 22.85 -16.45 -2.16
N VAL A 159 23.45 -16.01 -3.25
CA VAL A 159 24.30 -14.82 -3.30
C VAL A 159 23.43 -13.66 -3.75
N VAL A 160 23.24 -12.67 -2.87
CA VAL A 160 22.38 -11.50 -3.10
C VAL A 160 23.25 -10.28 -3.37
N LEU A 161 22.95 -9.59 -4.47
CA LEU A 161 23.62 -8.35 -4.89
C LEU A 161 22.73 -7.15 -4.59
N PHE A 162 23.34 -6.08 -4.11
CA PHE A 162 22.67 -4.84 -3.75
C PHE A 162 23.15 -3.65 -4.57
N ASP A 163 22.21 -2.85 -5.07
CA ASP A 163 22.50 -1.46 -5.41
C ASP A 163 22.62 -0.63 -4.12
N HIS A 164 23.17 0.58 -4.23
CA HIS A 164 23.25 1.55 -3.12
C HIS A 164 24.03 1.06 -1.87
N ALA A 165 25.00 0.15 -2.06
CA ALA A 165 25.96 -0.23 -1.03
C ALA A 165 26.93 0.91 -0.64
N GLY A 166 26.95 2.03 -1.37
CA GLY A 166 27.79 3.18 -1.04
C GLY A 166 29.29 2.82 -1.01
N SER A 167 29.96 3.13 0.10
CA SER A 167 31.35 2.72 0.35
C SER A 167 31.48 1.26 0.80
N GLY A 168 30.39 0.59 1.16
CA GLY A 168 30.32 -0.84 1.45
C GLY A 168 29.14 -1.19 2.36
N LEU A 169 28.83 -2.48 2.48
CA LEU A 169 27.88 -2.98 3.47
C LEU A 169 28.51 -3.04 4.88
N MET A 170 27.68 -2.91 5.91
CA MET A 170 28.04 -3.12 7.31
C MET A 170 26.89 -3.78 8.07
N THR A 171 27.21 -4.42 9.19
CA THR A 171 26.22 -4.70 10.22
C THR A 171 26.12 -3.50 11.15
N GLY A 172 24.92 -2.97 11.34
CA GLY A 172 24.74 -1.71 12.04
C GLY A 172 23.47 -1.64 12.87
N GLU A 173 23.45 -0.64 13.74
CA GLU A 173 22.28 -0.26 14.52
C GLU A 173 22.16 1.25 14.55
N LYS A 174 20.93 1.75 14.66
CA LYS A 174 20.66 3.17 14.78
C LYS A 174 19.87 3.42 16.06
N PRO A 175 20.45 4.10 17.05
CA PRO A 175 19.66 4.67 18.14
C PRO A 175 18.71 5.74 17.56
N VAL A 176 17.46 5.78 18.02
CA VAL A 176 16.34 6.52 17.39
C VAL A 176 16.76 7.87 16.79
N MET A 177 17.42 8.73 17.58
CA MET A 177 17.84 10.07 17.16
C MET A 177 19.32 10.19 16.75
N ASP A 178 20.16 9.22 17.08
CA ASP A 178 21.60 9.28 16.81
C ASP A 178 21.96 8.72 15.43
N ALA A 179 23.20 8.95 15.00
CA ALA A 179 23.72 8.35 13.79
C ALA A 179 23.77 6.82 13.92
N ALA A 180 23.56 6.11 12.81
CA ALA A 180 23.79 4.67 12.78
C ALA A 180 25.27 4.37 13.02
N ARG A 181 25.55 3.28 13.75
CA ARG A 181 26.89 2.81 14.05
C ARG A 181 27.07 1.36 13.60
N GLU A 182 28.28 1.04 13.16
CA GLU A 182 28.68 -0.33 12.87
C GLU A 182 28.80 -1.13 14.18
N THR A 183 28.30 -2.37 14.17
CA THR A 183 28.28 -3.23 15.37
C THR A 183 29.21 -4.42 15.27
N GLY A 184 29.50 -4.92 14.06
CA GLY A 184 30.28 -6.16 13.88
C GLY A 184 29.52 -7.44 14.27
N GLU A 185 28.25 -7.31 14.66
CA GLU A 185 27.38 -8.45 15.00
C GLU A 185 27.01 -9.26 13.75
N PRO A 186 26.68 -10.57 13.88
CA PRO A 186 26.19 -11.37 12.76
C PRO A 186 24.96 -10.74 12.10
N LEU A 187 24.80 -10.92 10.78
CA LEU A 187 23.58 -10.48 10.09
C LEU A 187 22.36 -11.22 10.62
N ARG A 188 21.27 -10.47 10.80
CA ARG A 188 19.97 -10.97 11.29
C ARG A 188 18.89 -10.69 10.26
N PHE A 189 17.71 -11.29 10.45
CA PHE A 189 16.50 -11.03 9.65
C PHE A 189 16.57 -11.48 8.18
N PHE A 190 17.51 -12.34 7.83
CA PHE A 190 17.43 -13.11 6.58
C PHE A 190 16.61 -14.37 6.81
N GLU A 191 15.72 -14.65 5.88
CA GLU A 191 14.99 -15.91 5.83
C GLU A 191 15.19 -16.56 4.46
N ILE A 192 15.21 -17.89 4.43
CA ILE A 192 15.43 -18.71 3.24
C ILE A 192 14.42 -19.85 3.21
N CYS A 193 13.98 -20.24 2.01
CA CYS A 193 13.10 -21.39 1.82
C CYS A 193 13.48 -22.17 0.56
N GLY A 194 13.10 -23.45 0.55
CA GLY A 194 13.14 -24.29 -0.65
C GLY A 194 11.83 -24.23 -1.43
N ALA A 195 11.59 -25.22 -2.29
CA ALA A 195 10.37 -25.30 -3.09
C ALA A 195 9.08 -25.42 -2.26
N ASP A 196 9.17 -25.90 -1.01
CA ASP A 196 8.06 -26.02 -0.07
C ASP A 196 7.58 -24.68 0.51
N ARG A 197 8.35 -23.60 0.28
CA ARG A 197 8.12 -22.24 0.80
C ARG A 197 8.01 -22.17 2.33
N GLN A 198 8.62 -23.12 3.05
CA GLN A 198 8.76 -23.04 4.50
C GLN A 198 9.94 -22.13 4.83
N TRP A 199 9.64 -20.89 5.21
CA TRP A 199 10.65 -19.89 5.55
C TRP A 199 11.36 -20.25 6.87
N LYS A 200 12.68 -20.30 6.82
CA LYS A 200 13.56 -20.53 7.96
C LYS A 200 14.51 -19.34 8.13
N GLN A 201 14.81 -18.99 9.37
CA GLN A 201 15.83 -17.98 9.69
C GLN A 201 17.18 -18.46 9.17
N ALA A 202 17.83 -17.65 8.34
CA ALA A 202 19.01 -18.05 7.58
C ALA A 202 20.30 -17.50 8.20
N GLN A 203 21.40 -18.21 7.98
CA GLN A 203 22.74 -17.65 8.16
C GLN A 203 23.06 -16.73 6.99
N ALA A 204 23.58 -15.54 7.26
CA ALA A 204 23.92 -14.57 6.23
C ALA A 204 25.25 -13.89 6.54
N GLU A 205 26.06 -13.65 5.51
CA GLU A 205 27.39 -13.04 5.64
C GLU A 205 27.62 -12.01 4.54
N ILE A 206 28.18 -10.85 4.92
CA ILE A 206 28.67 -9.87 3.95
C ILE A 206 29.95 -10.44 3.35
N THR A 207 29.90 -10.78 2.06
CA THR A 207 30.97 -11.48 1.34
C THR A 207 31.66 -10.60 0.30
N GLY A 208 31.17 -9.38 0.11
CA GLY A 208 31.77 -8.38 -0.77
C GLY A 208 31.29 -6.98 -0.43
N LYS A 209 31.74 -5.99 -1.21
CA LYS A 209 31.37 -4.58 -1.00
C LYS A 209 29.84 -4.37 -1.00
N ASP A 210 29.14 -5.11 -1.84
CA ASP A 210 27.71 -4.98 -2.15
C ASP A 210 26.99 -6.35 -2.19
N THR A 211 27.60 -7.37 -1.56
CA THR A 211 27.20 -8.76 -1.71
C THR A 211 26.98 -9.42 -0.35
N VAL A 212 25.85 -10.12 -0.20
CA VAL A 212 25.54 -10.98 0.96
C VAL A 212 25.32 -12.41 0.49
N THR A 213 25.94 -13.37 1.14
CA THR A 213 25.68 -14.80 0.90
C THR A 213 24.79 -15.34 2.02
N VAL A 214 23.74 -16.08 1.65
CA VAL A 214 22.71 -16.60 2.56
C VAL A 214 22.61 -18.12 2.43
N THR A 215 22.57 -18.83 3.56
CA THR A 215 22.54 -20.31 3.62
C THR A 215 21.69 -20.80 4.77
N HIS A 216 21.27 -22.07 4.70
CA HIS A 216 20.69 -22.79 5.83
C HIS A 216 20.94 -24.30 5.70
N PRO A 217 21.41 -25.00 6.76
CA PRO A 217 21.78 -26.41 6.69
C PRO A 217 20.60 -27.33 6.32
N GLU A 218 19.38 -26.98 6.74
CA GLU A 218 18.17 -27.74 6.40
C GLU A 218 17.51 -27.31 5.08
N VAL A 219 18.12 -26.39 4.32
CA VAL A 219 17.62 -25.95 3.00
C VAL A 219 18.74 -26.09 1.97
N PRO A 220 19.12 -27.33 1.59
CA PRO A 220 20.21 -27.58 0.64
C PRO A 220 19.89 -27.14 -0.80
N GLU A 221 18.61 -27.03 -1.14
CA GLU A 221 18.10 -26.56 -2.44
C GLU A 221 17.24 -25.31 -2.25
N PRO A 222 17.86 -24.15 -1.97
CA PRO A 222 17.11 -22.93 -1.73
C PRO A 222 16.51 -22.41 -3.03
N VAL A 223 15.32 -21.83 -2.94
CA VAL A 223 14.59 -21.23 -4.06
C VAL A 223 14.45 -19.72 -3.87
N SER A 224 14.37 -19.24 -2.63
CA SER A 224 14.18 -17.82 -2.36
C SER A 224 14.75 -17.39 -1.01
N VAL A 225 15.15 -16.12 -0.93
CA VAL A 225 15.49 -15.42 0.31
C VAL A 225 14.68 -14.15 0.46
N ARG A 226 14.51 -13.70 1.70
CA ARG A 226 13.89 -12.42 2.03
C ARG A 226 14.59 -11.79 3.23
N TYR A 227 14.52 -10.46 3.32
CA TYR A 227 15.16 -9.69 4.39
C TYR A 227 14.15 -8.77 5.07
N GLY A 228 14.20 -8.72 6.39
CA GLY A 228 13.36 -7.83 7.19
C GLY A 228 11.86 -8.08 7.00
N TRP A 229 11.47 -9.32 6.67
CA TRP A 229 10.09 -9.68 6.30
C TRP A 229 9.16 -9.77 7.52
N SER A 230 8.97 -8.63 8.18
CA SER A 230 8.12 -8.49 9.35
C SER A 230 7.47 -7.11 9.37
N LYS A 231 6.35 -7.00 10.09
CA LYS A 231 5.71 -5.72 10.39
C LYS A 231 6.60 -4.84 11.28
N ASN A 232 7.37 -5.47 12.17
CA ASN A 232 8.35 -4.83 13.02
C ASN A 232 9.66 -5.62 12.97
N PRO A 233 10.54 -5.36 11.98
CA PRO A 233 11.85 -6.01 11.89
C PRO A 233 12.87 -5.37 12.86
N GLU A 234 12.49 -5.23 14.13
CA GLU A 234 13.33 -4.64 15.18
C GLU A 234 14.60 -5.47 15.37
N GLY A 235 15.76 -4.86 15.14
CA GLY A 235 17.06 -5.53 15.16
C GLY A 235 17.57 -5.99 13.80
N ALA A 236 16.84 -5.76 12.71
CA ALA A 236 17.35 -5.88 11.35
C ALA A 236 18.53 -4.93 11.15
N ASN A 237 19.70 -5.48 10.83
CA ASN A 237 20.99 -4.83 11.00
C ASN A 237 21.83 -4.69 9.72
N LEU A 238 21.26 -4.79 8.52
CA LEU A 238 22.00 -4.58 7.27
C LEU A 238 21.92 -3.11 6.87
N TYR A 239 23.07 -2.45 6.82
CA TYR A 239 23.21 -1.05 6.43
C TYR A 239 24.30 -0.92 5.35
N ASN A 240 24.35 0.22 4.67
CA ASN A 240 25.61 0.65 4.07
C ASN A 240 26.45 1.43 5.10
N LYS A 241 27.73 1.63 4.78
CA LYS A 241 28.69 2.33 5.64
C LYS A 241 28.37 3.82 5.84
N GLU A 242 27.45 4.39 5.06
CA GLU A 242 26.90 5.73 5.28
C GLU A 242 25.74 5.76 6.28
N GLY A 243 25.38 4.62 6.87
CA GLY A 243 24.38 4.54 7.95
C GLY A 243 22.94 4.51 7.46
N LEU A 244 22.69 4.15 6.19
CA LEU A 244 21.34 3.96 5.66
C LEU A 244 20.95 2.48 5.63
N PRO A 245 19.75 2.10 6.15
CA PRO A 245 19.34 0.71 6.26
C PRO A 245 18.96 0.11 4.90
N ALA A 246 19.14 -1.20 4.76
CA ALA A 246 18.69 -1.95 3.59
C ALA A 246 17.17 -1.96 3.50
N SER A 247 16.59 -1.93 2.30
CA SER A 247 15.13 -2.06 2.15
C SER A 247 14.66 -3.47 2.51
N ILE A 248 13.42 -3.59 3.01
CA ILE A 248 12.70 -4.87 3.04
C ILE A 248 12.57 -5.40 1.60
N PHE A 249 12.84 -6.68 1.38
CA PHE A 249 12.71 -7.32 0.07
C PHE A 249 12.46 -8.83 0.17
N THR A 250 11.95 -9.40 -0.92
CA THR A 250 12.00 -10.84 -1.23
C THR A 250 12.59 -11.03 -2.63
N THR A 251 13.31 -12.13 -2.86
CA THR A 251 13.78 -12.52 -4.19
C THR A 251 12.69 -13.13 -5.06
N GLU A 252 11.52 -13.46 -4.49
CA GLU A 252 10.36 -13.91 -5.26
C GLU A 252 9.97 -12.86 -6.33
N SER A 253 9.58 -13.31 -7.52
CA SER A 253 9.11 -12.42 -8.59
C SER A 253 7.80 -11.73 -8.23
N GLU A 254 6.94 -12.40 -7.46
CA GLU A 254 5.72 -11.85 -6.86
C GLU A 254 5.45 -12.51 -5.49
N VAL A 255 4.78 -11.80 -4.58
CA VAL A 255 4.32 -12.36 -3.30
C VAL A 255 2.90 -12.93 -3.52
N PRO A 256 2.69 -14.26 -3.47
CA PRO A 256 1.37 -14.85 -3.68
C PRO A 256 0.38 -14.48 -2.56
N ALA A 257 -0.89 -14.29 -2.94
CA ALA A 257 -1.96 -14.02 -1.99
C ALA A 257 -2.38 -15.31 -1.25
N ALA A 258 -2.55 -15.25 0.07
CA ALA A 258 -3.07 -16.37 0.85
C ALA A 258 -4.55 -16.67 0.47
N GLY A 259 -4.92 -17.96 0.44
CA GLY A 259 -6.20 -18.49 -0.06
C GLY A 259 -7.47 -18.01 0.67
N THR A 260 -8.57 -17.96 -0.07
CA THR A 260 -9.90 -17.40 0.24
C THR A 260 -10.73 -18.22 1.26
N PRO A 261 -11.47 -17.63 2.24
CA PRO A 261 -12.38 -18.38 3.12
C PRO A 261 -13.81 -18.63 2.53
N GLN A 262 -14.40 -19.79 2.87
CA GLN A 262 -15.72 -20.31 2.46
C GLN A 262 -16.94 -19.59 3.10
N VAL A 263 -18.11 -19.68 2.44
CA VAL A 263 -19.38 -18.99 2.79
C VAL A 263 -20.44 -19.98 3.25
N VAL A 264 -21.22 -19.60 4.28
CA VAL A 264 -22.43 -20.29 4.78
C VAL A 264 -23.67 -19.42 4.51
N ASN A 265 -24.79 -20.04 4.10
CA ASN A 265 -26.05 -19.40 3.67
C ASN A 265 -27.02 -19.10 4.82
N ALA A 266 -27.70 -17.95 4.80
CA ALA A 266 -28.94 -17.69 5.55
C ALA A 266 -29.82 -16.61 4.88
N ASN A 267 -31.15 -16.75 5.02
CA ASN A 267 -32.24 -16.08 4.30
C ASN A 267 -32.36 -14.54 4.51
N MET A 268 -32.77 -13.83 3.45
CA MET A 268 -32.90 -12.35 3.33
C MET A 268 -34.12 -11.74 4.04
N LYS A 269 -33.98 -10.45 4.45
CA LYS A 269 -35.09 -9.50 4.69
C LYS A 269 -34.83 -8.16 3.99
N VAL A 270 -35.91 -7.49 3.57
CA VAL A 270 -35.90 -6.17 2.90
C VAL A 270 -36.18 -5.06 3.92
N PRO A 271 -35.38 -3.97 4.00
CA PRO A 271 -35.69 -2.80 4.83
C PRO A 271 -36.86 -1.96 4.26
N ALA A 272 -37.72 -1.41 5.12
CA ALA A 272 -38.82 -0.53 4.73
C ALA A 272 -38.88 0.73 5.63
N MET A 273 -39.29 1.87 5.04
CA MET A 273 -39.60 3.10 5.77
C MET A 273 -40.80 2.91 6.71
N MET A 274 -40.79 3.58 7.86
CA MET A 274 -41.97 3.69 8.72
C MET A 274 -43.05 4.51 7.98
N GLU A 275 -44.31 4.08 8.02
CA GLU A 275 -45.42 4.74 7.31
C GLU A 275 -45.61 6.22 7.69
N ASN A 276 -45.12 6.66 8.86
CA ASN A 276 -45.26 8.04 9.35
C ASN A 276 -44.02 8.50 10.15
N PRO A 277 -42.94 8.98 9.52
CA PRO A 277 -41.78 9.50 10.23
C PRO A 277 -42.09 10.84 10.96
N PRO A 278 -41.38 11.18 12.05
CA PRO A 278 -41.59 12.42 12.79
C PRO A 278 -41.39 13.67 11.92
N LYS A 279 -42.26 14.69 12.08
CA LYS A 279 -42.17 15.97 11.35
C LYS A 279 -40.87 16.76 11.57
N THR A 280 -40.08 16.37 12.57
CA THR A 280 -38.79 16.98 12.92
C THR A 280 -37.60 16.36 12.18
N TRP A 281 -37.79 15.28 11.41
CA TRP A 281 -36.76 14.77 10.51
C TRP A 281 -36.51 15.74 9.37
N LEU A 282 -35.28 16.27 9.30
CA LEU A 282 -34.83 17.09 8.19
C LEU A 282 -34.73 16.22 6.93
N THR A 283 -35.63 16.43 5.96
CA THR A 283 -35.73 15.65 4.71
C THR A 283 -34.67 16.01 3.67
N TYR A 284 -33.88 17.06 3.89
CA TYR A 284 -32.80 17.47 2.99
C TYR A 284 -31.57 16.55 3.05
N HIS A 285 -31.52 15.62 4.01
CA HIS A 285 -30.48 14.61 4.14
C HIS A 285 -31.08 13.21 3.94
N LEU A 286 -30.44 12.39 3.09
CA LEU A 286 -30.74 10.96 3.03
C LEU A 286 -30.26 10.30 4.33
N ALA A 287 -31.18 10.18 5.30
CA ALA A 287 -30.96 9.42 6.52
C ALA A 287 -31.48 7.99 6.33
N HIS A 288 -30.71 7.00 6.76
CA HIS A 288 -31.14 5.60 6.73
C HIS A 288 -32.27 5.37 7.74
N PRO A 289 -33.45 4.87 7.34
CA PRO A 289 -34.60 4.77 8.22
C PRO A 289 -34.65 3.41 8.93
N GLY A 290 -34.86 3.44 10.25
CA GLY A 290 -35.38 2.28 11.00
C GLY A 290 -34.38 1.50 11.85
N PRO A 291 -34.89 0.65 12.78
CA PRO A 291 -34.44 0.53 14.18
C PRO A 291 -33.23 -0.36 14.42
N ASP A 292 -32.68 -0.98 13.37
CA ASP A 292 -31.58 -1.93 13.49
C ASP A 292 -30.22 -1.23 13.51
N ARG A 293 -29.19 -1.93 13.98
CA ARG A 293 -27.81 -1.42 14.07
C ARG A 293 -27.21 -1.27 12.66
N ALA A 294 -27.56 -0.19 11.98
CA ALA A 294 -27.13 0.15 10.63
C ALA A 294 -25.75 0.83 10.64
N TRP A 295 -24.82 0.31 9.82
CA TRP A 295 -23.55 0.98 9.52
C TRP A 295 -23.56 1.45 8.07
N PRO A 296 -24.08 2.66 7.78
CA PRO A 296 -24.00 3.23 6.44
C PRO A 296 -22.54 3.47 6.06
N GLY A 297 -22.20 3.17 4.82
CA GLY A 297 -20.90 3.44 4.21
C GLY A 297 -21.03 4.30 2.95
N ASP A 298 -19.97 4.34 2.16
CA ASP A 298 -19.85 5.26 1.02
C ASP A 298 -20.97 5.11 -0.04
N PRO A 299 -21.47 6.23 -0.61
CA PRO A 299 -22.37 6.23 -1.77
C PRO A 299 -21.62 5.90 -3.07
N ASN A 300 -22.00 4.85 -3.79
CA ASN A 300 -21.11 4.18 -4.74
C ASN A 300 -21.75 3.63 -6.03
N PRO A 301 -23.00 3.99 -6.34
CA PRO A 301 -23.26 4.64 -7.62
C PRO A 301 -24.45 5.61 -7.61
N ALA A 302 -24.29 6.77 -8.27
CA ALA A 302 -25.37 7.71 -8.53
C ALA A 302 -25.53 7.95 -10.04
N PHE A 303 -26.75 7.89 -10.56
CA PHE A 303 -27.05 8.22 -11.96
C PHE A 303 -28.47 8.75 -12.12
N PHE A 304 -28.67 9.63 -13.10
CA PHE A 304 -30.00 10.05 -13.52
C PHE A 304 -30.49 9.14 -14.64
N TRP A 305 -31.57 8.39 -14.41
CA TRP A 305 -32.11 7.42 -15.35
C TRP A 305 -33.63 7.39 -15.31
N LYS A 306 -34.26 7.35 -16.49
CA LYS A 306 -35.73 7.34 -16.64
C LYS A 306 -36.45 8.40 -15.80
N GLY A 307 -35.90 9.61 -15.77
CA GLY A 307 -36.50 10.76 -15.10
C GLY A 307 -36.30 10.82 -13.58
N ARG A 308 -35.42 9.99 -13.01
CA ARG A 308 -35.14 9.97 -11.56
C ARG A 308 -33.65 9.90 -11.29
N TYR A 309 -33.21 10.51 -10.20
CA TYR A 309 -31.91 10.26 -9.58
C TYR A 309 -31.96 8.93 -8.86
N HIS A 310 -31.10 7.99 -9.24
CA HIS A 310 -30.88 6.73 -8.53
C HIS A 310 -29.58 6.85 -7.75
N LEU A 311 -29.63 6.50 -6.47
CA LEU A 311 -28.46 6.45 -5.60
C LEU A 311 -28.39 5.08 -4.96
N HIS A 312 -27.22 4.48 -4.98
CA HIS A 312 -26.91 3.35 -4.13
C HIS A 312 -25.74 3.64 -3.23
N TYR A 313 -25.77 3.06 -2.05
CA TYR A 313 -24.75 3.27 -1.05
C TYR A 313 -24.53 1.99 -0.28
N ILE A 314 -23.33 1.88 0.27
CA ILE A 314 -22.96 0.72 1.07
C ILE A 314 -23.83 0.72 2.33
N TYR A 315 -24.49 -0.40 2.55
CA TYR A 315 -25.22 -0.69 3.76
C TYR A 315 -24.77 -2.05 4.28
N ARG A 316 -24.50 -2.16 5.58
CA ARG A 316 -24.21 -3.45 6.20
C ARG A 316 -25.47 -3.99 6.85
N ASP A 317 -26.01 -5.06 6.28
CA ASP A 317 -27.10 -5.84 6.85
C ASP A 317 -26.55 -7.15 7.47
N PRO A 318 -27.40 -7.99 8.09
CA PRO A 318 -26.95 -9.26 8.67
C PRO A 318 -26.30 -10.25 7.68
N THR A 319 -26.58 -10.13 6.38
CA THR A 319 -26.05 -10.99 5.33
C THR A 319 -24.68 -10.52 4.82
N GLY A 320 -24.39 -9.23 4.98
CA GLY A 320 -23.10 -8.61 4.68
C GLY A 320 -23.26 -7.20 4.13
N PHE A 321 -22.29 -6.76 3.33
CA PHE A 321 -22.36 -5.46 2.68
C PHE A 321 -23.19 -5.54 1.41
N VAL A 322 -24.19 -4.67 1.30
CA VAL A 322 -25.12 -4.55 0.18
C VAL A 322 -25.09 -3.13 -0.37
N PHE A 323 -25.55 -2.95 -1.60
CA PHE A 323 -25.82 -1.63 -2.16
C PHE A 323 -27.31 -1.33 -2.02
N ALA A 324 -27.68 -0.62 -0.96
CA ALA A 324 -29.05 -0.17 -0.75
C ALA A 324 -29.45 0.79 -1.88
N HIS A 325 -30.65 0.63 -2.45
CA HIS A 325 -31.10 1.40 -3.60
C HIS A 325 -32.21 2.39 -3.21
N VAL A 326 -31.97 3.67 -3.47
CA VAL A 326 -32.98 4.72 -3.36
C VAL A 326 -33.08 5.51 -4.66
N SER A 327 -34.22 6.13 -4.91
CA SER A 327 -34.39 7.06 -6.02
C SER A 327 -35.20 8.29 -5.65
N SER A 328 -34.89 9.42 -6.25
CA SER A 328 -35.58 10.69 -6.05
C SER A 328 -35.81 11.39 -7.39
N ASP A 329 -36.86 12.18 -7.50
CA ASP A 329 -37.10 13.10 -8.63
C ASP A 329 -36.46 14.46 -8.37
N ASP A 330 -36.33 14.88 -7.12
CA ASP A 330 -35.88 16.22 -6.71
C ASP A 330 -34.65 16.24 -5.79
N MET A 331 -34.06 15.08 -5.50
CA MET A 331 -32.97 14.84 -4.54
C MET A 331 -33.29 15.21 -3.08
N VAL A 332 -34.57 15.46 -2.77
CA VAL A 332 -35.07 15.77 -1.42
C VAL A 332 -36.00 14.65 -0.92
N HIS A 333 -36.86 14.12 -1.79
CA HIS A 333 -37.80 13.05 -1.46
C HIS A 333 -37.33 11.72 -2.02
N TRP A 334 -37.08 10.75 -1.15
CA TRP A 334 -36.46 9.48 -1.52
C TRP A 334 -37.45 8.32 -1.47
N LYS A 335 -37.59 7.62 -2.60
CA LYS A 335 -38.25 6.32 -2.69
C LYS A 335 -37.22 5.22 -2.46
N TRP A 336 -37.50 4.35 -1.51
CA TRP A 336 -36.68 3.19 -1.18
C TRP A 336 -37.09 1.99 -2.05
N HIS A 337 -36.10 1.27 -2.57
CA HIS A 337 -36.31 0.11 -3.41
C HIS A 337 -35.74 -1.15 -2.75
N PRO A 338 -36.24 -2.35 -3.11
CA PRO A 338 -35.65 -3.60 -2.65
C PRO A 338 -34.16 -3.68 -2.98
N THR A 339 -33.34 -3.99 -1.98
CA THR A 339 -31.91 -4.19 -2.17
C THR A 339 -31.65 -5.53 -2.85
N VAL A 340 -31.30 -5.50 -4.13
CA VAL A 340 -31.00 -6.70 -4.92
C VAL A 340 -29.50 -6.95 -5.09
N LEU A 341 -28.66 -5.95 -4.86
CA LEU A 341 -27.20 -6.05 -4.98
C LEU A 341 -26.58 -6.35 -3.61
N GLY A 342 -26.40 -7.64 -3.32
CA GLY A 342 -25.90 -8.11 -2.03
C GLY A 342 -25.42 -9.56 -2.06
N PRO A 343 -24.85 -10.07 -0.94
CA PRO A 343 -24.32 -11.43 -0.82
C PRO A 343 -25.28 -12.53 -1.22
N THR A 344 -26.57 -12.30 -1.01
CA THR A 344 -27.63 -13.29 -1.22
C THR A 344 -28.02 -13.44 -2.68
N THR A 345 -28.01 -12.36 -3.46
CA THR A 345 -28.29 -12.40 -4.89
C THR A 345 -27.03 -12.66 -5.71
N MET A 346 -25.91 -12.07 -5.30
CA MET A 346 -24.67 -12.04 -6.08
C MET A 346 -23.63 -13.08 -5.61
N GLY A 347 -23.85 -13.75 -4.48
CA GLY A 347 -22.88 -14.66 -3.85
C GLY A 347 -21.71 -13.95 -3.15
N HIS A 348 -21.66 -12.62 -3.17
CA HIS A 348 -20.60 -11.82 -2.53
C HIS A 348 -21.12 -10.46 -2.06
N GLY A 349 -20.49 -9.87 -1.03
CA GLY A 349 -20.81 -8.52 -0.58
C GLY A 349 -20.36 -7.43 -1.55
N MET A 350 -21.01 -6.28 -1.51
CA MET A 350 -20.73 -5.11 -2.34
C MET A 350 -19.83 -4.14 -1.58
N PHE A 351 -18.64 -3.86 -2.10
CA PHE A 351 -17.79 -2.76 -1.65
C PHE A 351 -17.48 -1.83 -2.81
N SER A 352 -17.23 -0.56 -2.48
CA SER A 352 -16.63 0.49 -3.31
C SER A 352 -16.81 0.31 -4.82
N GLY A 353 -17.68 1.12 -5.39
CA GLY A 353 -18.02 1.06 -6.81
C GLY A 353 -18.34 2.43 -7.40
N THR A 354 -18.69 2.43 -8.69
CA THR A 354 -19.27 3.60 -9.35
C THR A 354 -20.25 3.17 -10.43
N GLY A 355 -21.11 4.09 -10.83
CA GLY A 355 -22.06 3.92 -11.93
C GLY A 355 -21.49 4.49 -13.21
N PHE A 356 -21.84 3.89 -14.35
CA PHE A 356 -21.53 4.41 -15.68
C PHE A 356 -22.65 4.01 -16.65
N PHE A 357 -22.73 4.71 -17.77
CA PHE A 357 -23.55 4.28 -18.89
C PHE A 357 -22.69 3.48 -19.86
N THR A 358 -23.19 2.32 -20.27
CA THR A 358 -22.63 1.54 -21.38
C THR A 358 -22.70 2.32 -22.70
N LYS A 359 -21.99 1.86 -23.73
CA LYS A 359 -22.02 2.50 -25.07
C LYS A 359 -23.43 2.54 -25.68
N ASP A 360 -24.27 1.58 -25.33
CA ASP A 360 -25.69 1.49 -25.73
C ASP A 360 -26.64 2.22 -24.75
N GLY A 361 -26.12 3.02 -23.83
CA GLY A 361 -26.91 3.91 -22.97
C GLY A 361 -27.61 3.22 -21.79
N ARG A 362 -27.31 1.94 -21.52
CA ARG A 362 -27.81 1.25 -20.32
C ARG A 362 -26.97 1.62 -19.10
N PRO A 363 -27.60 1.94 -17.95
CA PRO A 363 -26.87 2.10 -16.70
C PRO A 363 -26.19 0.79 -16.33
N ALA A 364 -25.00 0.89 -15.76
CA ALA A 364 -24.22 -0.21 -15.25
C ALA A 364 -23.44 0.26 -14.03
N MET A 365 -23.08 -0.68 -13.17
CA MET A 365 -22.31 -0.44 -11.96
C MET A 365 -21.10 -1.33 -11.96
N VAL A 366 -19.93 -0.76 -11.70
CA VAL A 366 -18.72 -1.52 -11.40
C VAL A 366 -18.46 -1.44 -9.91
N TYR A 367 -18.22 -2.57 -9.26
CA TYR A 367 -17.98 -2.62 -7.82
C TYR A 367 -17.06 -3.79 -7.45
N HIS A 368 -16.50 -3.75 -6.24
CA HIS A 368 -15.69 -4.83 -5.71
C HIS A 368 -16.54 -5.85 -4.96
N GLY A 369 -16.48 -7.13 -5.35
CA GLY A 369 -17.19 -8.21 -4.67
C GLY A 369 -16.36 -8.80 -3.52
N GLN A 370 -16.69 -8.46 -2.27
CA GLN A 370 -15.89 -8.77 -1.06
C GLN A 370 -15.46 -10.24 -0.92
N ARG A 371 -16.33 -11.19 -1.28
CA ARG A 371 -16.07 -12.66 -1.19
C ARG A 371 -15.55 -13.27 -2.49
N SER A 372 -15.67 -12.54 -3.60
CA SER A 372 -15.21 -12.97 -4.91
C SER A 372 -13.78 -12.54 -5.23
N ASN A 373 -13.22 -11.64 -4.42
CA ASN A 373 -11.91 -11.01 -4.58
C ASN A 373 -11.65 -10.43 -5.99
N ARG A 374 -12.72 -10.06 -6.72
CA ARG A 374 -12.66 -9.48 -8.07
C ARG A 374 -13.69 -8.36 -8.22
N ASN A 375 -13.53 -7.58 -9.29
CA ASN A 375 -14.51 -6.56 -9.66
C ASN A 375 -15.61 -7.19 -10.51
N TRP A 376 -16.82 -6.69 -10.35
CA TRP A 376 -18.00 -7.12 -11.10
C TRP A 376 -18.65 -5.93 -11.78
N ILE A 377 -19.38 -6.22 -12.86
CA ILE A 377 -20.28 -5.29 -13.51
C ILE A 377 -21.69 -5.85 -13.35
N ALA A 378 -22.60 -5.05 -12.79
CA ALA A 378 -24.03 -5.30 -12.78
C ALA A 378 -24.75 -4.24 -13.62
N TYR A 379 -25.91 -4.59 -14.18
CA TYR A 379 -26.72 -3.73 -15.04
C TYR A 379 -28.04 -3.38 -14.37
#